data_AF-A0A163AE00-F1
#
_entry.id   AF-A0A163AE00-F1
#
_cell.length_a   1.000
_cell.length_b   1.000
_cell.length_c   1.000
_cell.angle_alpha   90.00
_cell.angle_beta   90.00
_cell.angle_gamma   90.00
#
_symmetry.space_group_name_H-M   'P 1'
#
loop_
_entity.id
_entity.type
_entity.pdbx_description
1 polymer ?
#
loop_
_entity_poly.entity_id
_entity_poly.type
_entity_poly.pdbx_seq_one_letter_code
_entity_poly.pdbx_strand_id
1 'polypeptide(L)' 'MSCIRGHRVKRCQHHDRKLVPITKPGRQISQCSHCRDLRLTHKTHVKCNCAIAQGKEYC' A
#
# COMPACT_ATOMS: atom_id res chain seq x y z
N MET A 1 17.82 9.11 -20.31
CA MET A 1 17.28 9.58 -19.03
C MET A 1 16.08 8.72 -18.62
N SER A 2 15.80 8.69 -17.31
CA SER A 2 14.66 8.04 -16.63
C SER A 2 14.72 6.52 -16.51
N CYS A 3 15.36 6.05 -15.43
CA CYS A 3 15.20 4.70 -14.89
C CYS A 3 14.73 4.82 -13.45
N ILE A 4 13.88 3.86 -13.02
CA ILE A 4 13.08 3.78 -11.78
C ILE A 4 11.56 3.96 -12.03
N ARG A 5 11.12 4.57 -13.15
CA ARG A 5 9.70 4.64 -13.55
C ARG A 5 9.53 4.53 -15.06
N GLY A 6 8.81 3.51 -15.53
CA GLY A 6 8.28 3.47 -16.90
C GLY A 6 8.80 2.38 -17.84
N HIS A 7 9.74 1.51 -17.43
CA HIS A 7 10.20 0.42 -18.32
C HIS A 7 10.59 -0.86 -17.58
N ARG A 8 10.58 -1.97 -18.32
CA ARG A 8 10.94 -3.29 -17.77
C ARG A 8 12.45 -3.39 -17.61
N VAL A 9 12.88 -3.85 -16.44
CA VAL A 9 14.28 -4.17 -16.11
C VAL A 9 14.94 -5.05 -17.19
N LYS A 10 14.21 -6.06 -17.71
CA LYS A 10 14.72 -6.95 -18.76
C LYS A 10 15.09 -6.26 -20.09
N ARG A 11 14.58 -5.06 -20.36
CA ARG A 11 14.86 -4.30 -21.60
C ARG A 11 15.70 -3.05 -21.36
N CYS A 12 16.25 -2.88 -20.15
CA CYS A 12 16.99 -1.67 -19.86
C CYS A 12 18.48 -1.86 -20.12
N GLN A 13 19.05 -0.98 -20.95
CA GLN A 13 20.42 -1.08 -21.46
C GLN A 13 21.43 -0.21 -20.69
N HIS A 14 21.14 0.10 -19.42
CA HIS A 14 22.05 0.88 -18.59
C HIS A 14 23.03 -0.03 -17.88
N HIS A 15 24.32 0.13 -18.19
CA HIS A 15 25.43 -0.62 -17.61
C HIS A 15 26.16 0.16 -16.50
N ASP A 16 25.81 1.44 -16.35
CA ASP A 16 26.50 2.40 -15.48
C ASP A 16 26.00 2.36 -14.02
N ARG A 17 24.86 1.71 -13.75
CA ARG A 17 24.21 1.70 -12.42
C ARG A 17 23.84 0.30 -11.97
N LYS A 18 24.10 -0.01 -10.69
CA LYS A 18 23.66 -1.26 -10.05
C LYS A 18 22.13 -1.33 -10.03
N LEU A 19 21.58 -2.41 -10.57
CA LEU A 19 20.16 -2.72 -10.46
C LEU A 19 19.85 -3.22 -9.05
N VAL A 20 18.90 -2.57 -8.39
CA VAL A 20 18.36 -3.03 -7.10
C VAL A 20 17.00 -3.69 -7.31
N PRO A 21 16.72 -4.83 -6.67
CA PRO A 21 15.39 -5.41 -6.67
C PRO A 21 14.45 -4.50 -5.86
N ILE A 22 13.56 -3.78 -6.53
CA ILE A 22 12.49 -3.04 -5.88
C ILE A 22 11.32 -4.00 -5.68
N THR A 23 11.05 -4.37 -4.44
CA THR A 23 9.83 -5.09 -4.11
C THR A 23 8.64 -4.16 -4.35
N LYS A 24 7.58 -4.69 -4.97
CA LYS A 24 6.33 -3.93 -5.06
C LYS A 24 5.84 -3.72 -3.62
N PRO A 25 5.40 -2.51 -3.25
CA PRO A 25 4.64 -2.36 -2.01
C PRO A 25 3.51 -3.39 -2.06
N GLY A 26 3.31 -4.10 -0.95
CA GLY A 26 2.17 -5.00 -0.82
C GLY A 26 0.86 -4.26 -1.10
N ARG A 27 -0.22 -5.00 -1.28
CA ARG A 27 -1.56 -4.40 -1.39
C ARG A 27 -1.77 -3.48 -0.19
N GLN A 28 -1.97 -2.18 -0.44
CA GLN A 28 -2.30 -1.24 0.62
C GLN A 28 -3.58 -1.70 1.31
N ILE A 29 -3.57 -1.66 2.64
CA ILE A 29 -4.77 -2.00 3.41
C ILE A 29 -5.79 -0.88 3.26
N SER A 30 -7.01 -1.24 2.85
CA SER A 30 -8.11 -0.28 2.68
C SER A 30 -8.85 0.06 3.98
N GLN A 31 -8.53 -0.63 5.08
CA GLN A 31 -9.20 -0.50 6.38
C GLN A 31 -8.18 -0.16 7.47
N CYS A 32 -8.53 0.72 8.42
CA CYS A 32 -7.72 1.00 9.60
C CYS A 32 -7.69 -0.25 10.52
N SER A 33 -6.68 -0.36 11.41
CA SER A 33 -6.53 -1.49 12.34
C SER A 33 -7.79 -1.73 13.16
N HIS A 34 -8.34 -0.69 13.77
CA HIS A 34 -9.56 -0.77 14.58
C HIS A 34 -10.76 -1.37 13.82
N CYS A 35 -11.03 -0.91 12.58
CA CYS A 35 -12.13 -1.48 11.79
C CYS A 35 -11.87 -2.92 11.37
N ARG A 36 -10.60 -3.31 11.22
CA ARG A 36 -10.21 -4.69 10.92
C ARG A 36 -10.43 -5.59 12.14
N ASP A 37 -10.09 -5.11 13.34
CA ASP A 37 -10.32 -5.83 14.58
C ASP A 37 -11.81 -6.01 14.85
N LEU A 38 -12.62 -4.95 14.68
CA LEU A 38 -14.07 -5.02 14.82
C LEU A 38 -14.70 -6.05 13.85
N ARG A 39 -14.18 -6.15 12.63
CA ARG A 39 -14.61 -7.16 11.67
C ARG A 39 -14.21 -8.57 12.10
N LEU A 40 -13.05 -8.73 12.72
CA LEU A 40 -12.59 -10.04 13.20
C LEU A 40 -13.36 -10.50 14.44
N THR A 41 -13.52 -9.62 15.42
CA THR A 41 -14.13 -9.93 16.71
C THR A 41 -15.65 -9.96 16.65
N HIS A 42 -16.27 -9.01 15.93
CA HIS A 42 -17.72 -8.86 15.89
C HIS A 42 -18.36 -9.23 14.54
N LYS A 43 -17.56 -9.67 13.53
CA LYS A 43 -18.05 -10.04 12.18
C LYS A 43 -18.85 -8.92 11.51
N THR A 44 -18.58 -7.66 11.85
CA THR A 44 -19.28 -6.50 11.29
C THR A 44 -18.70 -6.13 9.92
N HIS A 45 -19.57 -5.97 8.93
CA HIS A 45 -19.20 -5.63 7.55
C HIS A 45 -19.50 -4.17 7.22
N VAL A 46 -18.86 -3.26 7.95
CA VAL A 46 -19.01 -1.81 7.75
C VAL A 46 -17.91 -1.23 6.85
N LYS A 47 -18.26 -0.25 6.03
CA LYS A 47 -17.30 0.50 5.23
C LYS A 47 -16.42 1.36 6.15
N CYS A 48 -15.10 1.20 6.07
CA CYS A 48 -14.15 2.01 6.84
C CYS A 48 -14.10 3.44 6.26
N ASN A 49 -14.79 4.37 6.92
CA ASN A 49 -14.78 5.80 6.58
C ASN A 49 -13.93 6.65 7.55
N CYS A 50 -13.09 6.02 8.38
CA CYS A 50 -12.29 6.68 9.41
C CYS A 50 -11.29 7.71 8.87
N ALA A 51 -10.93 7.64 7.58
CA ALA A 51 -10.10 8.65 6.93
C ALA A 51 -10.86 9.96 6.62
N ILE A 52 -12.20 9.94 6.63
CA ILE A 52 -13.08 11.07 6.27
C ILE A 52 -13.79 11.62 7.51
N ALA A 53 -14.19 10.74 8.42
CA ALA A 53 -14.80 11.13 9.68
C ALA A 53 -13.71 11.64 10.64
N GLN A 54 -13.61 12.96 10.79
CA GLN A 54 -12.82 13.64 11.83
C GLN A 54 -13.41 13.34 13.22
N GLY A 55 -13.24 12.10 13.67
CA GLY A 55 -13.63 11.60 14.99
C GLY A 55 -12.51 10.71 15.51
N LYS A 56 -11.34 11.33 15.72
CA LYS A 56 -10.20 10.71 16.39
C LYS A 56 -10.54 10.45 17.85
N GLU A 57 -10.86 9.22 18.20
CA GLU A 57 -10.43 8.66 19.50
C GLU A 57 -9.95 7.20 19.41
N TYR A 58 -9.92 6.56 18.22
CA TYR A 58 -9.45 5.17 18.09
C TYR A 58 -9.03 4.69 16.67
N CYS A 59 -8.80 5.57 15.68
CA CYS A 59 -7.78 5.35 14.64
C CYS A 59 -6.71 6.44 14.83
#